data_AF-A0A1A9LH49-F1
#
_entry.id   AF-A0A1A9LH49-F1
#
_cell.length_a   1.000
_cell.length_b   1.000
_cell.length_c   1.000
_cell.angle_alpha   90.00
_cell.angle_beta   90.00
_cell.angle_gamma   90.00
#
_symmetry.space_group_name_H-M   'P 1'
#
loop_
_entity.id
_entity.type
_entity.pdbx_description
1 polymer ?
#
loop_
_entity_poly.entity_id
_entity_poly.type
_entity_poly.pdbx_seq_one_letter_code
_entity_poly.pdbx_strand_id
1 'polypeptide(L)'
;MKENKNISGFKAPENYFEDFEERLFGKISEENFPKSAGHTVPDGYFENLEDRVLKTVIASEKPTKVIPLFAKKYFGYAAAIAACLLLGFMLFNTKTDNSGLDSLQLAAIDTYIEDGNLNIDLYDLTSYIDDEDITDLNMDDHQFSETTLENYLLENVDEETLINEQ
;
A
#
# COMPACT_ATOMS: atom_id res chain seq x y z
N MET A 1 31.64 -12.14 16.69
CA MET A 1 31.40 -10.76 17.17
C MET A 1 32.66 -9.94 16.95
N LYS A 2 32.58 -8.79 16.28
CA LYS A 2 33.72 -7.88 16.09
C LYS A 2 33.62 -6.78 17.15
N GLU A 3 34.67 -6.65 17.97
CA GLU A 3 34.76 -5.67 19.05
C GLU A 3 35.07 -4.28 18.47
N ASN A 4 34.19 -3.30 18.70
CA ASN A 4 34.35 -1.92 18.22
C ASN A 4 35.11 -1.11 19.29
N LYS A 5 36.42 -0.95 19.09
CA LYS A 5 37.28 -0.18 19.99
C LYS A 5 37.18 1.30 19.64
N ASN A 6 36.42 2.06 20.42
CA ASN A 6 36.36 3.52 20.34
C ASN A 6 37.72 4.12 20.73
N ILE A 7 38.64 4.24 19.78
CA ILE A 7 39.88 4.99 19.96
C ILE A 7 39.62 6.45 19.58
N SER A 8 39.31 7.25 20.60
CA SER A 8 39.40 8.71 20.55
C SER A 8 40.75 9.11 19.95
N GLY A 9 40.74 9.88 18.85
CA GLY A 9 41.94 10.30 18.12
C GLY A 9 42.87 11.23 18.90
N PHE A 10 42.55 11.53 20.16
CA PHE A 10 43.37 12.34 21.04
C PHE A 10 44.28 11.44 21.86
N LYS A 11 45.57 11.42 21.50
CA LYS A 11 46.63 10.85 22.34
C LYS A 11 47.40 11.98 23.01
N ALA A 12 47.64 11.85 24.31
CA ALA A 12 48.54 12.75 25.00
C ALA A 12 49.97 12.58 24.44
N PRO A 13 50.79 13.64 24.41
CA PRO A 13 52.21 13.52 24.09
C PRO A 13 52.92 12.51 24.98
N GLU A 14 54.00 11.93 24.46
CA GLU A 14 54.88 11.06 25.23
C GLU A 14 55.38 11.79 26.48
N ASN A 15 55.40 11.08 27.62
CA ASN A 15 55.78 11.60 28.94
C ASN A 15 54.99 12.82 29.45
N TYR A 16 53.81 13.12 28.87
CA TYR A 16 52.99 14.25 29.32
C TYR A 16 52.65 14.18 30.81
N PHE A 17 52.30 13.00 31.33
CA PHE A 17 51.93 12.85 32.73
C PHE A 17 53.12 12.64 33.66
N GLU A 18 54.18 11.97 33.19
CA GLU A 18 55.40 11.73 33.97
C GLU A 18 56.09 13.05 34.34
N ASP A 19 56.21 13.97 33.38
CA ASP A 19 56.90 15.24 33.60
C ASP A 19 55.93 16.37 34.02
N PHE A 20 54.64 16.08 34.22
CA PHE A 20 53.64 17.11 34.54
C PHE A 20 53.94 17.79 35.88
N GLU A 21 54.23 16.99 36.91
CA GLU A 21 54.44 17.46 38.27
C GLU A 21 55.67 18.38 38.35
N GLU A 22 56.80 17.95 37.78
CA GLU A 22 58.03 18.74 37.72
C GLU A 22 57.81 20.07 36.98
N ARG A 23 57.13 20.04 35.83
CA ARG A 23 56.82 21.26 35.06
C ARG A 23 55.86 22.20 35.80
N LEU A 24 54.89 21.66 36.52
CA LEU A 24 53.94 22.43 37.31
C LEU A 24 54.66 23.14 38.47
N PHE A 25 55.44 22.41 39.26
CA PHE A 25 56.18 22.99 40.38
C PHE A 25 57.30 23.93 39.94
N GLY A 26 57.96 23.64 38.81
CA GLY A 26 58.90 24.57 38.17
C GLY A 26 58.22 25.90 37.84
N LYS A 27 57.04 25.86 37.20
CA LYS A 27 56.25 27.06 36.89
C LYS A 27 55.75 27.80 38.13
N ILE A 28 55.34 27.10 39.19
CA ILE A 28 54.87 27.72 40.44
C ILE A 28 56.02 28.42 41.18
N SER A 29 57.23 27.87 41.09
CA SER A 29 58.43 28.39 41.77
C SER A 29 59.06 29.58 41.03
N GLU A 30 58.77 29.76 39.74
CA GLU A 30 59.05 31.00 39.03
C GLU A 30 58.16 32.11 39.62
N GLU A 31 58.72 32.98 40.47
CA GLU A 31 58.04 34.08 41.22
C GLU A 31 57.32 35.14 40.35
N ASN A 32 57.07 34.88 39.07
CA ASN A 32 56.45 35.78 38.10
C ASN A 32 54.92 35.81 38.18
N PHE A 33 54.30 35.29 39.25
CA PHE A 33 52.86 35.43 39.43
C PHE A 33 52.53 36.86 39.88
N PRO A 34 51.62 37.56 39.19
CA PRO A 34 51.15 38.84 39.65
C PRO A 34 50.50 38.68 41.02
N LYS A 35 50.99 39.43 42.02
CA LYS A 35 50.44 39.45 43.40
C LYS A 35 49.06 40.10 43.49
N SER A 36 48.63 40.76 42.43
CA SER A 36 47.30 41.35 42.28
C SER A 36 46.44 40.47 41.38
N ALA A 37 45.12 40.51 41.59
CA ALA A 37 44.17 39.91 40.66
C ALA A 37 44.43 40.51 39.25
N GLY A 38 44.85 39.67 38.30
CA GLY A 38 45.28 40.11 36.96
C GLY A 38 44.17 40.72 36.11
N HIS A 39 42.92 40.64 36.57
CA HIS A 39 41.77 41.22 35.92
C HIS A 39 41.00 42.08 36.91
N THR A 40 41.09 43.39 36.72
CA THR A 40 40.16 44.34 37.31
C THR A 40 39.03 44.59 36.32
N VAL A 41 37.80 44.67 36.82
CA VAL A 41 36.69 45.13 36.00
C VAL A 41 36.75 46.65 35.86
N PRO A 42 36.29 47.24 34.75
CA PRO A 42 36.11 48.67 34.64
C PRO A 42 35.17 49.21 35.73
N ASP A 43 35.40 50.45 36.16
CA ASP A 43 34.53 51.13 37.12
C ASP A 43 33.08 51.15 36.58
N GLY A 44 32.14 50.72 37.43
CA GLY A 44 30.72 50.67 37.08
C GLY A 44 30.30 49.51 36.17
N TYR A 45 31.15 48.50 35.93
CA TYR A 45 30.81 47.33 35.10
C TYR A 45 29.51 46.63 35.56
N PHE A 46 29.35 46.46 36.87
CA PHE A 46 28.20 45.76 37.45
C PHE A 46 26.94 46.62 37.53
N GLU A 47 27.05 47.95 37.47
CA GLU A 47 25.90 48.89 37.58
C GLU A 47 24.90 48.74 36.43
N ASN A 48 25.39 48.39 35.23
CA ASN A 48 24.55 48.24 34.03
C ASN A 48 24.58 46.80 33.49
N LEU A 49 25.14 45.84 34.25
CA LEU A 49 25.26 44.46 33.79
C LEU A 49 23.87 43.82 33.63
N GLU A 50 22.99 44.02 34.62
CA GLU A 50 21.63 43.49 34.61
C GLU A 50 20.85 43.99 33.39
N ASP A 51 20.82 45.30 33.17
CA ASP A 51 20.16 45.92 32.02
C ASP A 51 20.72 45.44 30.69
N ARG A 52 22.04 45.25 30.59
CA ARG A 52 22.68 44.74 29.37
C ARG A 52 22.30 43.29 29.10
N VAL A 53 22.24 42.44 30.13
CA VAL A 53 21.85 41.03 30.00
C VAL A 53 20.37 40.95 29.61
N LEU A 54 19.49 41.65 30.31
CA LEU A 54 18.06 41.71 30.02
C LEU A 54 17.79 42.22 28.61
N LYS A 55 18.44 43.32 28.20
CA LYS A 55 18.33 43.86 26.84
C LYS A 55 18.78 42.85 25.79
N THR A 56 19.83 42.07 26.06
CA THR A 56 20.32 41.07 25.11
C THR A 56 19.38 39.88 25.00
N VAL A 57 18.84 39.38 26.11
CA VAL A 57 17.90 38.27 26.13
C VAL A 57 16.58 38.66 25.48
N ILE A 58 16.03 39.83 25.83
CA ILE A 58 14.76 40.33 25.28
C ILE A 58 14.90 40.74 23.81
N ALA A 59 16.00 41.40 23.41
CA ALA A 59 16.24 41.74 22.00
C ALA A 59 16.60 40.53 21.12
N SER A 60 16.96 39.40 21.74
CA SER A 60 17.16 38.12 21.05
C SER A 60 15.84 37.43 20.68
N GLU A 61 14.70 37.90 21.19
CA GLU A 61 13.36 37.51 20.71
C GLU A 61 13.01 38.16 19.36
N LYS A 62 13.99 38.32 18.45
CA LYS A 62 13.61 38.46 17.04
C LYS A 62 12.81 37.22 16.70
N PRO A 63 11.58 37.33 16.16
CA PRO A 63 10.80 36.17 15.80
C PRO A 63 11.68 35.34 14.87
N THR A 64 12.11 34.17 15.36
CA THR A 64 12.86 33.24 14.53
C THR A 64 11.99 32.99 13.32
N LYS A 65 12.60 32.99 12.12
CA LYS A 65 11.88 32.71 10.88
C LYS A 65 11.44 31.24 10.93
N VAL A 66 10.32 30.98 11.60
CA VAL A 66 9.72 29.66 11.69
C VAL A 66 8.96 29.42 10.39
N ILE A 67 9.32 28.33 9.73
CA ILE A 67 8.50 27.78 8.65
C ILE A 67 7.52 26.79 9.29
N PRO A 68 6.22 26.85 8.95
CA PRO A 68 5.26 25.90 9.49
C PRO A 68 5.62 24.48 9.01
N LEU A 69 5.62 23.51 9.93
CA LEU A 69 5.98 22.10 9.66
C LEU A 69 5.07 21.46 8.60
N PHE A 70 3.82 21.93 8.49
CA PHE A 70 2.85 21.47 7.51
C PHE A 70 2.43 22.62 6.59
N ALA A 71 3.24 22.88 5.56
CA ALA A 71 2.87 23.81 4.51
C ALA A 71 1.69 23.25 3.70
N LYS A 72 0.49 23.81 3.89
CA LYS A 72 -0.74 23.45 3.16
C LYS A 72 -0.64 23.55 1.63
N LYS A 73 0.43 24.16 1.10
CA LYS A 73 0.70 24.34 -0.33
C LYS A 73 0.75 23.02 -1.11
N TYR A 74 1.15 21.91 -0.49
CA TYR A 74 1.31 20.61 -1.17
C TYR A 74 0.17 19.61 -0.91
N PHE A 75 -0.80 19.94 -0.04
CA PHE A 75 -1.92 19.05 0.26
C PHE A 75 -2.81 18.77 -0.96
N GLY A 76 -2.97 19.74 -1.87
CA GLY A 76 -3.73 19.55 -3.11
C GLY A 76 -3.08 18.52 -4.04
N TYR A 77 -1.75 18.54 -4.16
CA TYR A 77 -1.02 17.59 -5.00
C TYR A 77 -1.02 16.18 -4.41
N ALA A 78 -0.80 16.06 -3.09
CA ALA A 78 -0.88 14.79 -2.38
C ALA A 78 -2.28 14.15 -2.47
N ALA A 79 -3.34 14.95 -2.34
CA ALA A 79 -4.72 14.48 -2.48
C ALA A 79 -5.02 13.99 -3.90
N ALA A 80 -4.53 14.69 -4.93
CA ALA A 80 -4.70 14.27 -6.32
C ALA A 80 -3.98 12.95 -6.62
N ILE A 81 -2.73 12.77 -6.14
CA ILE A 81 -2.01 11.50 -6.30
C ILE A 81 -2.75 10.36 -5.60
N ALA A 82 -3.22 10.59 -4.37
CA ALA A 82 -3.98 9.58 -3.62
C ALA A 82 -5.28 9.19 -4.35
N ALA A 83 -6.01 10.18 -4.89
CA ALA A 83 -7.21 9.92 -5.69
C ALA A 83 -6.90 9.13 -6.96
N CYS A 84 -5.83 9.47 -7.68
CA CYS A 84 -5.39 8.72 -8.87
C CYS A 84 -4.99 7.28 -8.53
N LEU A 85 -4.30 7.05 -7.42
CA LEU A 85 -3.94 5.71 -6.97
C LEU A 85 -5.18 4.90 -6.57
N LEU A 86 -6.14 5.52 -5.87
CA LEU A 86 -7.41 4.86 -5.52
C LEU A 86 -8.23 4.52 -6.76
N LEU A 87 -8.35 5.44 -7.72
CA LEU A 87 -9.04 5.19 -8.99
C LEU A 87 -8.34 4.11 -9.82
N GLY A 88 -7.01 4.19 -9.93
CA GLY A 88 -6.21 3.18 -10.63
C GLY A 88 -6.33 1.81 -9.99
N PHE A 89 -6.27 1.73 -8.66
CA PHE A 89 -6.47 0.48 -7.93
C PHE A 89 -7.89 -0.05 -8.08
N MET A 90 -8.92 0.81 -8.02
CA MET A 90 -10.31 0.42 -8.22
C MET A 90 -10.52 -0.19 -9.61
N LEU A 91 -10.05 0.48 -10.67
CA LEU A 91 -10.17 -0.01 -12.05
C LEU A 91 -9.36 -1.28 -12.30
N PHE A 92 -8.20 -1.43 -11.68
CA PHE A 92 -7.35 -2.61 -11.87
C PHE A 92 -7.80 -3.80 -11.01
N ASN A 93 -8.58 -3.56 -9.95
CA ASN A 93 -9.12 -4.60 -9.06
C ASN A 93 -10.56 -5.02 -9.42
N THR A 94 -11.18 -4.45 -10.46
CA THR A 94 -12.38 -5.07 -11.01
C THR A 94 -11.97 -6.28 -11.83
N LYS A 95 -12.13 -7.48 -11.27
CA LYS A 95 -12.23 -8.69 -12.09
C LYS A 95 -13.47 -8.53 -12.96
N THR A 96 -13.27 -8.12 -14.20
CA THR A 96 -14.30 -8.22 -15.23
C THR A 96 -14.42 -9.69 -15.57
N ASP A 97 -15.26 -10.41 -14.84
CA ASP A 97 -15.72 -11.71 -15.30
C ASP A 97 -16.60 -11.44 -16.53
N ASN A 98 -16.09 -11.78 -17.72
CA ASN A 98 -16.79 -11.63 -18.99
C ASN A 98 -18.09 -12.46 -19.07
N SER A 99 -18.40 -13.24 -18.05
CA SER A 99 -19.61 -14.05 -17.89
C SER A 99 -20.91 -13.25 -18.02
N GLY A 100 -20.89 -11.94 -17.76
CA GLY A 100 -22.04 -11.06 -17.96
C GLY A 100 -22.40 -10.81 -19.43
N LEU A 101 -21.44 -10.91 -20.34
CA LEU A 101 -21.67 -10.73 -21.78
C LEU A 101 -22.15 -12.03 -22.43
N ASP A 102 -21.55 -13.15 -22.04
CA ASP A 102 -21.95 -14.48 -22.53
C ASP A 102 -23.39 -14.82 -22.09
N SER A 103 -23.75 -14.50 -20.85
CA SER A 103 -25.13 -14.69 -20.35
C SER A 103 -26.15 -13.76 -21.01
N LEU A 104 -25.77 -12.51 -21.30
CA LEU A 104 -26.63 -11.58 -22.03
C LEU A 104 -26.85 -12.03 -23.48
N GLN A 105 -25.81 -12.56 -24.13
CA GLN A 105 -25.91 -13.08 -25.48
C GLN A 105 -26.76 -14.35 -25.52
N LEU A 106 -26.63 -15.25 -24.55
CA LEU A 106 -27.47 -16.44 -24.43
C LEU A 106 -28.94 -16.08 -24.24
N ALA A 107 -29.24 -15.14 -23.33
CA ALA A 107 -30.61 -14.68 -23.10
C ALA A 107 -31.23 -14.04 -24.37
N ALA A 108 -30.42 -13.37 -25.19
CA ALA A 108 -30.86 -12.83 -26.47
C ALA A 108 -31.17 -13.92 -27.50
N ILE A 109 -30.40 -15.02 -27.50
CA ILE A 109 -30.66 -16.18 -28.35
C ILE A 109 -31.95 -16.88 -27.88
N ASP A 110 -32.12 -17.14 -26.59
CA ASP A 110 -33.33 -17.77 -26.05
C ASP A 110 -34.60 -17.00 -26.42
N THR A 111 -34.57 -15.68 -26.25
CA THR A 111 -35.69 -14.80 -26.62
C THR A 111 -35.99 -14.87 -28.12
N TYR A 112 -34.95 -14.96 -28.95
CA TYR A 112 -35.10 -15.04 -30.41
C TYR A 112 -35.78 -16.35 -30.85
N ILE A 113 -35.48 -17.45 -30.16
CA ILE A 113 -36.12 -18.75 -30.39
C ILE A 113 -37.58 -18.73 -29.90
N GLU A 114 -37.83 -18.22 -28.69
CA GLU A 114 -39.15 -18.21 -28.05
C GLU A 114 -40.16 -17.34 -28.80
N ASP A 115 -39.72 -16.23 -29.39
CA ASP A 115 -40.54 -15.35 -30.23
C ASP A 115 -40.89 -15.98 -31.60
N GLY A 116 -40.47 -17.22 -31.85
CA GLY A 116 -40.80 -17.98 -33.07
C GLY A 116 -40.08 -17.48 -34.32
N ASN A 117 -39.00 -16.71 -34.17
CA ASN A 117 -38.23 -16.20 -35.31
C ASN A 117 -37.39 -17.29 -36.00
N LEU A 118 -37.24 -18.46 -35.37
CA LEU A 118 -36.69 -19.66 -36.01
C LEU A 118 -37.81 -20.47 -36.67
N ASN A 119 -37.91 -20.37 -37.99
CA ASN A 119 -38.72 -21.26 -38.81
C ASN A 119 -37.86 -22.42 -39.32
N ILE A 120 -37.46 -23.31 -38.40
CA ILE A 120 -36.70 -24.52 -38.72
C ILE A 120 -37.64 -25.70 -38.48
N ASP A 121 -37.92 -26.48 -39.52
CA ASP A 121 -38.64 -27.74 -39.37
C ASP A 121 -37.67 -28.89 -39.05
N LEU A 122 -38.22 -30.03 -38.60
CA LEU A 122 -37.41 -31.19 -38.24
C LEU A 122 -36.59 -31.71 -39.43
N TYR A 123 -37.10 -31.57 -40.66
CA TYR A 123 -36.44 -32.08 -41.85
C TYR A 123 -35.20 -31.24 -42.20
N ASP A 124 -35.33 -29.92 -42.14
CA ASP A 124 -34.25 -28.96 -42.29
C ASP A 124 -33.16 -29.19 -41.25
N LEU A 125 -33.54 -29.45 -39.99
CA LEU A 125 -32.59 -29.76 -38.92
C LEU A 125 -31.83 -31.06 -39.19
N THR A 126 -32.52 -32.14 -39.58
CA THR A 126 -31.89 -33.43 -39.89
C THR A 126 -31.00 -33.40 -41.13
N SER A 127 -31.15 -32.41 -42.01
CA SER A 127 -30.27 -32.23 -43.16
C SER A 127 -28.93 -31.60 -42.80
N TYR A 128 -28.86 -30.94 -41.64
CA TYR A 128 -27.70 -30.16 -41.19
C TYR A 128 -26.94 -30.84 -40.05
N ILE A 129 -27.52 -31.88 -39.45
CA ILE A 129 -26.89 -32.74 -38.44
C ILE A 129 -26.35 -33.98 -39.15
N ASP A 130 -25.04 -34.27 -39.03
CA ASP A 130 -24.42 -35.48 -39.58
C ASP A 130 -24.19 -36.55 -38.50
N ASP A 131 -23.88 -37.77 -38.91
CA ASP A 131 -23.66 -38.90 -38.00
C ASP A 131 -22.50 -38.64 -37.01
N GLU A 132 -21.46 -37.90 -37.43
CA GLU A 132 -20.35 -37.50 -36.54
C GLU A 132 -20.81 -36.56 -35.42
N ASP A 133 -21.70 -35.60 -35.71
CA ASP A 133 -22.24 -34.66 -34.72
C ASP A 133 -23.05 -35.38 -33.64
N ILE A 134 -23.78 -36.44 -34.03
CA ILE A 134 -24.56 -37.26 -33.10
C ILE A 134 -23.63 -38.10 -32.22
N THR A 135 -22.52 -38.61 -32.75
CA THR A 135 -21.57 -39.40 -31.96
C THR A 135 -20.79 -38.59 -30.93
N ASP A 136 -20.61 -37.29 -31.17
CA ASP A 136 -19.97 -36.36 -30.23
C ASP A 136 -20.94 -35.78 -29.18
N LEU A 137 -22.25 -36.06 -29.29
CA LEU A 137 -23.19 -35.79 -28.22
C LEU A 137 -22.89 -36.71 -27.04
N ASN A 138 -22.17 -36.18 -26.06
CA ASN A 138 -21.95 -36.85 -24.79
C ASN A 138 -23.27 -36.89 -23.99
N MET A 139 -24.09 -37.89 -24.30
CA MET A 139 -25.29 -38.26 -23.56
C MET A 139 -24.83 -38.96 -22.28
N ASP A 140 -24.36 -38.20 -21.29
CA ASP A 140 -24.21 -38.72 -19.94
C ASP A 140 -25.57 -39.28 -19.48
N ASP A 141 -25.58 -40.50 -18.95
CA ASP A 141 -26.76 -41.30 -18.53
C ASP A 141 -27.65 -40.63 -17.44
N HIS A 142 -27.35 -39.37 -17.08
CA HIS A 142 -27.92 -38.64 -15.95
C HIS A 142 -28.40 -37.22 -16.30
N GLN A 143 -28.49 -36.83 -17.58
CA GLN A 143 -28.99 -35.50 -17.93
C GLN A 143 -30.47 -35.29 -17.56
N PHE A 144 -31.25 -36.37 -17.48
CA PHE A 144 -32.64 -36.34 -17.04
C PHE A 144 -32.81 -37.14 -15.75
N SER A 145 -33.59 -36.59 -14.81
CA SER A 145 -33.98 -37.32 -13.60
C SER A 145 -34.91 -38.48 -13.98
N GLU A 146 -34.73 -39.64 -13.35
CA GLU A 146 -35.61 -40.82 -13.49
C GLU A 146 -37.08 -40.44 -13.27
N THR A 147 -37.36 -39.56 -12.30
CA THR A 147 -38.71 -39.07 -12.01
C THR A 147 -39.28 -38.22 -13.15
N THR A 148 -38.45 -37.40 -13.81
CA THR A 148 -38.88 -36.61 -14.98
C THR A 148 -39.19 -37.52 -16.17
N LEU A 149 -38.37 -38.55 -16.37
CA LEU A 149 -38.56 -39.52 -17.44
C LEU A 149 -39.81 -40.38 -17.20
N GLU A 150 -40.01 -40.87 -15.98
CA GLU A 150 -41.20 -41.62 -15.58
C GLU A 150 -42.48 -40.81 -15.82
N ASN A 151 -42.52 -39.55 -15.38
CA ASN A 151 -43.68 -38.68 -15.58
C ASN A 151 -43.95 -38.43 -17.07
N TYR A 152 -42.91 -38.17 -17.87
CA TYR A 152 -43.08 -37.96 -19.31
C TYR A 152 -43.65 -39.20 -20.00
N LEU A 153 -43.14 -40.38 -19.66
CA LEU A 153 -43.63 -41.64 -20.21
C LEU A 153 -45.08 -41.90 -19.80
N LEU A 154 -45.44 -41.69 -18.54
CA LEU A 154 -46.83 -41.85 -18.08
C LEU A 154 -47.80 -40.86 -18.73
N GLU A 155 -47.37 -39.65 -19.05
CA GLU A 155 -48.22 -38.62 -19.64
C GLU A 155 -48.38 -38.75 -21.16
N ASN A 156 -47.43 -39.39 -21.84
CA ASN A 156 -47.40 -39.49 -23.31
C ASN A 156 -47.56 -40.93 -23.84
N VAL A 157 -47.51 -41.96 -22.99
CA VAL A 157 -47.81 -43.34 -23.38
C VAL A 157 -49.31 -43.56 -23.34
N ASP A 158 -49.86 -43.95 -24.50
CA ASP A 158 -51.26 -44.31 -24.63
C ASP A 158 -51.53 -45.66 -23.93
N GLU A 159 -52.58 -45.73 -23.10
CA GLU A 159 -52.91 -46.92 -22.28
C GLU A 159 -53.03 -48.20 -23.12
N GLU A 160 -53.47 -48.12 -24.38
CA GLU A 160 -53.57 -49.29 -25.27
C GLU A 160 -52.20 -49.94 -25.59
N THR A 161 -51.11 -49.18 -25.53
CA THR A 161 -49.76 -49.67 -25.82
C THR A 161 -49.25 -50.58 -24.71
N LEU A 162 -49.65 -50.32 -23.46
CA LEU A 162 -49.21 -51.08 -22.28
C LEU A 162 -49.94 -52.43 -22.12
N ILE A 163 -51.09 -52.60 -22.77
CA ILE A 163 -51.93 -53.80 -22.65
C ILE A 163 -51.60 -54.83 -23.75
N ASN A 164 -50.98 -54.40 -24.85
CA ASN A 164 -50.67 -55.25 -26.01
C ASN A 164 -49.29 -55.92 -25.96
N GLU A 165 -48.45 -55.61 -24.98
CA GLU A 165 -47.19 -56.33 -24.71
C GLU A 165 -47.31 -57.20 -23.44
N GLN A 166 -48.15 -58.24 -23.50
CA GLN A 166 -48.15 -59.33 -22.53
C GLN A 166 -48.23 -60.70 -23.21
#